data_AF-D5SST4-F1
#
_entry.id   AF-D5SST4-F1
#
_cell.length_a   1.000
_cell.length_b   1.000
_cell.length_c   1.000
_cell.angle_alpha   90.00
_cell.angle_beta   90.00
_cell.angle_gamma   90.00
#
_symmetry.space_group_name_H-M   'P 1'
#
loop_
_entity.id
_entity.type
_entity.pdbx_description
1 polymer ?
#
loop_
_entity_poly.entity_id
_entity_poly.type
_entity_poly.pdbx_seq_one_letter_code
_entity_poly.pdbx_strand_id
1 'polypeptide(L)'
;MLSAAQAHESNETSHWGVGITTAPREIPTLDATLDSVSRAGFTEVQLFAEPDTPLLSRKSSHRQNVTISQRGTTLGAFPNWYVSLTELVLSQPRAKGYLLLQDDAELAASLVPYLEQNFPECPLPQGIYSLYCPAHEARPQTRGFVAIDPGWQAWGALAYLVSPLTARRLLTDRTILDHRPHGAAAGLKNIDSVVGWWCRRAGVPYFVHQPSLVRHLGETSTLWPHATATGQRQARDVITDASATFSH
;
A
#
# COMPACT_ATOMS: atom_id res chain seq x y z
N MET A 1 12.16 34.81 17.25
CA MET A 1 12.99 34.49 16.08
C MET A 1 13.31 33.01 16.15
N LEU A 2 12.63 32.18 15.37
CA LEU A 2 12.99 30.75 15.23
C LEU A 2 14.33 30.69 14.50
N SER A 3 15.26 29.87 14.97
CA SER A 3 16.61 29.83 14.41
C SER A 3 16.58 29.20 13.00
N ALA A 4 17.53 29.57 12.13
CA ALA A 4 17.64 29.00 10.78
C ALA A 4 17.78 27.47 10.77
N ALA A 5 18.19 26.85 11.88
CA ALA A 5 18.22 25.39 12.02
C ALA A 5 16.82 24.77 12.08
N GLN A 6 15.84 25.45 12.69
CA GLN A 6 14.44 24.97 12.74
C GLN A 6 13.71 25.11 11.40
N ALA A 7 14.14 26.05 10.54
CA ALA A 7 13.59 26.23 9.20
C ALA A 7 14.15 25.20 8.19
N HIS A 8 15.35 24.65 8.45
CA HIS A 8 15.94 23.63 7.58
C HIS A 8 15.40 22.22 7.90
N GLU A 9 15.03 21.94 9.16
CA GLU A 9 14.38 20.68 9.55
C GLU A 9 12.93 20.56 9.04
N SER A 10 12.21 21.67 8.84
CA SER A 10 10.80 21.64 8.42
C SER A 10 10.57 21.24 6.96
N ASN A 11 11.62 21.16 6.13
CA ASN A 11 11.47 20.87 4.69
C ASN A 11 11.86 19.44 4.29
N GLU A 12 12.48 18.66 5.18
CA GLU A 12 12.96 17.30 4.86
C GLU A 12 11.91 16.19 5.07
N THR A 13 10.83 16.46 5.82
CA THR A 13 9.84 15.44 6.20
C THR A 13 8.67 15.28 5.22
N SER A 14 8.67 15.95 4.06
CA SER A 14 7.49 16.00 3.18
C SER A 14 7.36 14.87 2.16
N HIS A 15 8.30 13.91 2.10
CA HIS A 15 8.27 12.85 1.10
C HIS A 15 7.51 11.60 1.58
N TRP A 16 6.86 10.90 0.65
CA TRP A 16 6.23 9.61 0.89
C TRP A 16 7.21 8.48 0.57
N GLY A 17 7.30 7.47 1.45
CA GLY A 17 8.06 6.26 1.14
C GLY A 17 7.19 5.28 0.37
N VAL A 18 7.51 5.01 -0.89
CA VAL A 18 6.66 4.18 -1.77
C VAL A 18 7.36 2.87 -2.12
N GLY A 19 6.65 1.77 -1.90
CA GLY A 19 7.08 0.42 -2.22
C GLY A 19 6.07 -0.32 -3.09
N ILE A 20 6.57 -1.18 -3.98
CA ILE A 20 5.75 -2.13 -4.73
C ILE A 20 6.32 -3.53 -4.54
N THR A 21 5.52 -4.49 -4.09
CA THR A 21 5.88 -5.91 -4.11
C THR A 21 5.44 -6.53 -5.42
N THR A 22 6.34 -7.26 -6.09
CA THR A 22 6.05 -7.95 -7.36
C THR A 22 6.58 -9.38 -7.35
N ALA A 23 5.95 -10.24 -8.14
CA ALA A 23 6.34 -11.63 -8.35
C ALA A 23 6.11 -12.02 -9.82
N PRO A 24 6.64 -13.15 -10.32
CA PRO A 24 6.29 -13.63 -11.66
C PRO A 24 4.77 -13.82 -11.81
N ARG A 25 4.23 -13.36 -12.94
CA ARG A 25 2.81 -13.49 -13.31
C ARG A 25 2.69 -13.88 -14.78
N GLU A 26 1.62 -14.59 -15.13
CA GLU A 26 1.29 -14.95 -16.51
C GLU A 26 0.96 -13.71 -17.35
N ILE A 27 0.14 -12.81 -16.80
CA ILE A 27 -0.17 -11.50 -17.38
C ILE A 27 0.52 -10.43 -16.53
N PRO A 28 1.60 -9.81 -17.04
CA PRO A 28 2.32 -8.78 -16.29
C PRO A 28 1.48 -7.50 -16.12
N THR A 29 1.42 -6.98 -14.89
CA THR A 29 0.71 -5.75 -14.53
C THR A 29 1.63 -4.63 -14.02
N LEU A 30 2.90 -4.97 -13.74
CA LEU A 30 3.86 -4.07 -13.09
C LEU A 30 4.08 -2.75 -13.85
N ASP A 31 4.21 -2.79 -15.18
CA ASP A 31 4.40 -1.58 -15.99
C ASP A 31 3.19 -0.63 -15.83
N ALA A 32 1.96 -1.16 -15.87
CA ALA A 32 0.74 -0.37 -15.67
C ALA A 32 0.62 0.20 -14.24
N THR A 33 1.02 -0.58 -13.23
CA THR A 33 1.08 -0.10 -11.85
C THR A 33 2.07 1.05 -11.71
N LEU A 34 3.29 0.92 -12.23
CA LEU A 34 4.31 1.97 -12.19
C LEU A 34 3.87 3.24 -12.92
N ASP A 35 3.24 3.10 -14.10
CA ASP A 35 2.67 4.24 -14.83
C ASP A 35 1.61 4.96 -13.97
N SER A 36 0.75 4.22 -13.27
CA SER A 36 -0.28 4.80 -12.40
C SER A 36 0.31 5.48 -11.16
N VAL A 37 1.38 4.92 -10.57
CA VAL A 37 2.11 5.53 -9.45
C VAL A 37 2.75 6.84 -9.86
N SER A 38 3.30 6.92 -11.07
CA SER A 38 3.81 8.18 -11.62
C SER A 38 2.68 9.21 -11.83
N ARG A 39 1.55 8.82 -12.42
CA ARG A 39 0.37 9.71 -12.59
C ARG A 39 -0.26 10.14 -11.27
N ALA A 40 -0.14 9.32 -10.23
CA ALA A 40 -0.57 9.65 -8.87
C ALA A 40 0.29 10.76 -8.23
N GLY A 41 1.47 11.07 -8.79
CA GLY A 41 2.36 12.13 -8.33
C GLY A 41 3.53 11.64 -7.48
N PHE A 42 3.73 10.33 -7.34
CA PHE A 42 4.91 9.80 -6.64
C PHE A 42 6.13 9.81 -7.58
N THR A 43 7.26 10.30 -7.07
CA THR A 43 8.47 10.51 -7.87
C THR A 43 9.54 9.46 -7.66
N GLU A 44 9.57 8.79 -6.51
CA GLU A 44 10.56 7.76 -6.14
C GLU A 44 9.84 6.51 -5.66
N VAL A 45 10.26 5.34 -6.18
CA VAL A 45 9.62 4.05 -5.89
C VAL A 45 10.66 2.99 -5.62
N GLN A 46 10.47 2.19 -4.58
CA GLN A 46 11.24 0.98 -4.33
C GLN A 46 10.46 -0.26 -4.78
N LEU A 47 11.00 -0.99 -5.74
CA LEU A 47 10.44 -2.25 -6.24
C LEU A 47 11.06 -3.43 -5.51
N PHE A 48 10.24 -4.25 -4.86
CA PHE A 48 10.63 -5.43 -4.11
C PHE A 48 10.20 -6.69 -4.88
N ALA A 49 11.13 -7.23 -5.66
CA ALA A 49 10.84 -8.28 -6.63
C ALA A 49 11.23 -9.67 -6.13
N GLU A 50 10.29 -10.61 -6.16
CA GLU A 50 10.59 -12.04 -6.00
C GLU A 50 11.51 -12.54 -7.13
N PRO A 51 12.21 -13.69 -6.96
CA PRO A 51 13.03 -14.27 -8.03
C PRO A 51 12.27 -14.44 -9.33
N ASP A 52 13.00 -14.36 -10.45
CA ASP A 52 12.50 -14.56 -11.81
C ASP A 52 11.39 -13.59 -12.26
N THR A 53 11.10 -12.56 -11.47
CA THR A 53 10.15 -11.51 -11.86
C THR A 53 10.69 -10.81 -13.11
N PRO A 54 9.95 -10.80 -14.23
CA PRO A 54 10.34 -10.05 -15.41
C PRO A 54 10.38 -8.56 -15.05
N LEU A 55 11.57 -8.05 -14.77
CA LEU A 55 11.75 -6.64 -14.47
C LEU A 55 11.46 -5.81 -15.73
N LEU A 56 10.94 -4.60 -15.48
CA LEU A 56 10.59 -3.52 -16.41
C LEU A 56 10.99 -3.76 -17.88
N SER A 57 10.08 -3.53 -18.82
CA SER A 57 10.48 -3.48 -20.22
C SER A 57 11.45 -2.30 -20.47
N ARG A 58 12.34 -2.37 -21.46
CA ARG A 58 13.26 -1.25 -21.81
C ARG A 58 12.53 0.05 -22.19
N LYS A 59 11.21 -0.01 -22.40
CA LYS A 59 10.38 1.07 -22.95
C LYS A 59 9.72 1.96 -21.90
N SER A 60 9.72 1.58 -20.61
CA SER A 60 9.11 2.40 -19.57
C SER A 60 9.96 3.64 -19.27
N SER A 61 9.44 4.82 -19.58
CA SER A 61 10.06 6.13 -19.28
C SER A 61 10.30 6.35 -17.78
N HIS A 62 9.64 5.58 -16.92
CA HIS A 62 9.70 5.69 -15.46
C HIS A 62 10.86 4.97 -14.77
N ARG A 63 11.78 4.34 -15.51
CA ARG A 63 12.93 3.62 -14.92
C ARG A 63 13.84 4.50 -14.07
N GLN A 64 13.91 5.81 -14.35
CA GLN A 64 14.95 6.66 -13.77
C GLN A 64 14.86 6.78 -12.24
N ASN A 65 13.68 6.57 -11.65
CA ASN A 65 13.46 6.74 -10.22
C ASN A 65 12.92 5.46 -9.53
N VAL A 66 13.17 4.28 -10.12
CA VAL A 66 12.81 2.99 -9.51
C VAL A 66 14.06 2.32 -8.98
N THR A 67 14.15 2.18 -7.65
CA THR A 67 15.18 1.37 -6.99
C THR A 67 14.69 -0.06 -6.86
N ILE A 68 15.49 -1.04 -7.28
CA ILE A 68 15.08 -2.45 -7.27
C ILE A 68 15.79 -3.21 -6.15
N SER A 69 15.01 -3.93 -5.33
CA SER A 69 15.45 -4.86 -4.30
C SER A 69 15.01 -6.27 -4.71
N GLN A 70 15.91 -7.00 -5.38
CA GLN A 70 15.66 -8.35 -5.87
C GLN A 70 15.87 -9.37 -4.74
N ARG A 71 14.85 -10.19 -4.47
CA ARG A 71 14.93 -11.29 -3.49
C ARG A 71 15.71 -12.46 -4.09
N GLY A 72 16.47 -13.16 -3.23
CA GLY A 72 17.21 -14.37 -3.60
C GLY A 72 16.37 -15.65 -3.58
N THR A 73 15.21 -15.63 -2.93
CA THR A 73 14.29 -16.77 -2.81
C THR A 73 12.85 -16.28 -2.79
N THR A 74 11.89 -17.09 -3.26
CA THR A 74 10.47 -16.77 -3.18
C THR A 74 10.00 -16.75 -1.73
N LEU A 75 9.58 -15.58 -1.25
CA LEU A 75 9.12 -15.37 0.13
C LEU A 75 7.61 -15.59 0.30
N GLY A 76 6.84 -15.35 -0.76
CA GLY A 76 5.38 -15.32 -0.73
C GLY A 76 4.84 -13.94 -0.36
N ALA A 77 3.52 -13.77 -0.46
CA ALA A 77 2.90 -12.45 -0.36
C ALA A 77 3.12 -11.77 0.99
N PHE A 78 2.79 -12.41 2.12
CA PHE A 78 2.96 -11.78 3.43
C PHE A 78 4.43 -11.54 3.80
N PRO A 79 5.34 -12.52 3.70
CA PRO A 79 6.72 -12.31 4.10
C PRO A 79 7.43 -11.29 3.20
N ASN A 80 7.16 -11.28 1.88
CA ASN A 80 7.70 -10.24 1.00
C ASN A 80 7.16 -8.85 1.38
N TRP A 81 5.85 -8.73 1.65
CA TRP A 81 5.24 -7.47 2.11
C TRP A 81 5.86 -6.96 3.41
N TYR A 82 6.04 -7.85 4.39
CA TYR A 82 6.60 -7.51 5.70
C TYR A 82 8.06 -7.03 5.61
N VAL A 83 8.90 -7.76 4.88
CA VAL A 83 10.31 -7.39 4.67
C VAL A 83 10.41 -6.09 3.87
N SER A 84 9.54 -5.89 2.88
CA SER A 84 9.49 -4.66 2.08
C SER A 84 9.12 -3.43 2.92
N LEU A 85 8.12 -3.54 3.81
CA LEU A 85 7.79 -2.47 4.75
C LEU A 85 8.96 -2.19 5.71
N THR A 86 9.65 -3.24 6.17
CA THR A 86 10.85 -3.09 7.01
C THR A 86 11.94 -2.30 6.28
N GLU A 87 12.23 -2.65 5.02
CA GLU A 87 13.22 -1.97 4.20
C GLU A 87 12.86 -0.50 3.98
N LEU A 88 11.61 -0.16 3.67
CA LEU A 88 11.14 1.23 3.57
C LEU A 88 11.35 2.02 4.86
N VAL A 89 10.97 1.44 6.01
CA VAL A 89 11.07 2.11 7.32
C VAL A 89 12.53 2.40 7.70
N LEU A 90 13.44 1.50 7.32
CA LEU A 90 14.87 1.64 7.61
C LEU A 90 15.59 2.55 6.60
N SER A 91 15.23 2.49 5.32
CA SER A 91 15.85 3.31 4.27
C SER A 91 15.36 4.75 4.28
N GLN A 92 14.10 4.97 4.67
CA GLN A 92 13.44 6.28 4.68
C GLN A 92 12.81 6.57 6.05
N PRO A 93 13.62 6.71 7.12
CA PRO A 93 13.10 6.82 8.49
C PRO A 93 12.34 8.13 8.77
N ARG A 94 12.44 9.12 7.88
CA ARG A 94 11.82 10.45 7.96
C ARG A 94 10.63 10.65 7.01
N ALA A 95 10.18 9.61 6.31
CA ALA A 95 9.04 9.72 5.42
C ALA A 95 7.77 10.15 6.16
N LYS A 96 6.92 10.95 5.50
CA LYS A 96 5.60 11.39 6.01
C LYS A 96 4.69 10.18 6.31
N GLY A 97 4.76 9.17 5.44
CA GLY A 97 4.07 7.90 5.56
C GLY A 97 4.59 6.93 4.51
N TYR A 98 4.27 5.64 4.68
CA TYR A 98 4.71 4.57 3.80
C TYR A 98 3.54 4.02 3.00
N LEU A 99 3.61 4.11 1.67
CA LEU A 99 2.67 3.47 0.76
C LEU A 99 3.29 2.16 0.27
N LEU A 100 2.66 1.02 0.57
CA LEU A 100 3.07 -0.28 0.06
C LEU A 100 1.96 -0.90 -0.80
N LEU A 101 2.31 -1.21 -2.05
CA LEU A 101 1.42 -1.63 -3.12
C LEU A 101 1.75 -3.06 -3.58
N GLN A 102 0.75 -3.75 -4.12
CA GLN A 102 0.96 -4.92 -4.98
C GLN A 102 1.12 -4.46 -6.44
N ASP A 103 1.74 -5.31 -7.28
CA ASP A 103 2.08 -5.01 -8.68
C ASP A 103 0.91 -5.05 -9.66
N ASP A 104 -0.32 -5.27 -9.18
CA ASP A 104 -1.57 -5.17 -9.91
C ASP A 104 -2.51 -4.11 -9.34
N ALA A 105 -1.96 -3.10 -8.67
CA ALA A 105 -2.68 -1.91 -8.25
C ALA A 105 -2.63 -0.82 -9.33
N GLU A 106 -3.76 -0.20 -9.65
CA GLU A 106 -3.80 1.03 -10.43
C GLU A 106 -4.35 2.17 -9.58
N LEU A 107 -3.49 3.17 -9.34
CA LEU A 107 -3.82 4.31 -8.49
C LEU A 107 -4.59 5.38 -9.28
N ALA A 108 -5.48 6.08 -8.58
CA ALA A 108 -6.07 7.32 -9.07
C ALA A 108 -4.98 8.33 -9.43
N ALA A 109 -5.16 9.06 -10.54
CA ALA A 109 -4.30 10.19 -10.86
C ALA A 109 -4.40 11.28 -9.79
N SER A 110 -3.35 12.10 -9.65
CA SER A 110 -3.32 13.23 -8.70
C SER A 110 -3.55 12.84 -7.23
N LEU A 111 -3.19 11.61 -6.85
CA LEU A 111 -3.39 11.10 -5.49
C LEU A 111 -2.52 11.81 -4.45
N VAL A 112 -1.28 12.20 -4.76
CA VAL A 112 -0.40 12.90 -3.80
C VAL A 112 -1.03 14.21 -3.31
N PRO A 113 -1.46 15.15 -4.19
CA PRO A 113 -2.20 16.34 -3.75
C PRO A 113 -3.44 16.01 -2.90
N TYR A 114 -4.18 14.96 -3.24
CA TYR A 114 -5.32 14.50 -2.46
C TYR A 114 -4.93 14.04 -1.05
N LEU A 115 -3.88 13.24 -0.92
CA LEU A 115 -3.38 12.79 0.38
C LEU A 115 -2.83 13.97 1.20
N GLU A 116 -2.15 14.92 0.57
CA GLU A 116 -1.63 16.12 1.25
C GLU A 116 -2.75 17.01 1.81
N GLN A 117 -3.87 17.12 1.10
CA GLN A 117 -5.03 17.85 1.57
C GLN A 117 -5.78 17.13 2.70
N ASN A 118 -5.93 15.80 2.61
CA ASN A 118 -6.64 15.02 3.62
C ASN A 118 -5.80 14.75 4.87
N PHE A 119 -4.47 14.81 4.74
CA PHE A 119 -3.51 14.63 5.82
C PHE A 119 -2.51 15.79 5.80
N PRO A 120 -2.94 17.01 6.18
CA PRO A 120 -2.04 18.16 6.26
C PRO A 120 -0.95 17.94 7.33
N GLU A 121 -1.20 17.10 8.32
CA GLU A 121 -0.22 16.75 9.34
C GLU A 121 0.95 15.96 8.77
N CYS A 122 2.14 16.27 9.27
CA CYS A 122 3.37 15.55 8.97
C CYS A 122 4.08 15.23 10.29
N PRO A 123 4.25 13.94 10.65
CA PRO A 123 3.92 12.74 9.87
C PRO A 123 2.40 12.44 9.79
N LEU A 124 2.03 11.51 8.90
CA LEU A 124 0.67 10.97 8.77
C LEU A 124 0.12 10.53 10.15
N PRO A 125 -1.16 10.84 10.47
CA PRO A 125 -1.77 10.41 11.73
C PRO A 125 -1.74 8.89 11.91
N GLN A 126 -1.81 8.44 13.17
CA GLN A 126 -1.69 7.02 13.49
C GLN A 126 -2.83 6.20 12.87
N GLY A 127 -2.50 5.13 12.16
CA GLY A 127 -3.47 4.27 11.49
C GLY A 127 -2.89 3.48 10.32
N ILE A 128 -3.68 2.50 9.87
CA ILE A 128 -3.56 1.85 8.56
C ILE A 128 -4.65 2.42 7.67
N TYR A 129 -4.30 2.87 6.47
CA TYR A 129 -5.21 3.47 5.51
C TYR A 129 -5.20 2.65 4.23
N SER A 130 -6.22 1.82 4.04
CA SER A 130 -6.45 1.11 2.79
C SER A 130 -6.99 2.08 1.75
N LEU A 131 -6.25 2.25 0.65
CA LEU A 131 -6.71 3.03 -0.50
C LEU A 131 -7.77 2.27 -1.33
N TYR A 132 -7.96 0.99 -1.00
CA TYR A 132 -8.90 0.08 -1.62
C TYR A 132 -10.03 -0.26 -0.65
N CYS A 133 -11.28 -0.23 -1.14
CA CYS A 133 -12.47 -0.66 -0.41
C CYS A 133 -13.20 -1.75 -1.22
N PRO A 134 -13.24 -3.00 -0.72
CA PRO A 134 -14.00 -4.06 -1.37
C PRO A 134 -15.51 -3.78 -1.30
N ALA A 135 -16.27 -4.31 -2.25
CA ALA A 135 -17.70 -4.02 -2.40
C ALA A 135 -18.54 -4.35 -1.15
N HIS A 136 -18.17 -5.38 -0.38
CA HIS A 136 -18.90 -5.74 0.84
C HIS A 136 -18.70 -4.75 1.99
N GLU A 137 -17.62 -3.96 1.97
CA GLU A 137 -17.37 -2.87 2.94
C GLU A 137 -17.91 -1.52 2.45
N ALA A 138 -18.28 -1.41 1.17
CA ALA A 138 -18.69 -0.15 0.56
C ALA A 138 -20.05 0.33 1.09
N ARG A 139 -20.08 1.58 1.54
CA ARG A 139 -21.28 2.28 2.02
C ARG A 139 -21.60 3.41 1.03
N PRO A 140 -22.70 3.33 0.26
CA PRO A 140 -22.98 4.24 -0.86
C PRO A 140 -22.98 5.74 -0.54
N GLN A 141 -23.20 6.09 0.73
CA GLN A 141 -23.36 7.47 1.18
C GLN A 141 -22.10 8.03 1.85
N THR A 142 -21.03 7.23 1.95
CA THR A 142 -19.81 7.65 2.63
C THR A 142 -18.72 8.02 1.62
N ARG A 143 -18.03 9.12 1.90
CA ARG A 143 -16.92 9.63 1.09
C ARG A 143 -15.69 9.85 1.96
N GLY A 144 -14.51 9.58 1.42
CA GLY A 144 -13.24 9.75 2.12
C GLY A 144 -12.82 8.51 2.91
N PHE A 145 -11.91 8.72 3.87
CA PHE A 145 -11.44 7.67 4.77
C PHE A 145 -12.45 7.38 5.88
N VAL A 146 -12.84 6.10 5.98
CA VAL A 146 -13.85 5.61 6.93
C VAL A 146 -13.19 4.61 7.86
N ALA A 147 -13.28 4.84 9.16
CA ALA A 147 -12.81 3.88 10.14
C ALA A 147 -13.72 2.64 10.12
N ILE A 148 -13.10 1.46 10.05
CA ILE A 148 -13.75 0.17 10.16
C ILE A 148 -12.97 -0.72 11.13
N ASP A 149 -13.62 -1.75 11.67
CA ASP A 149 -12.96 -2.77 12.50
C ASP A 149 -13.15 -4.15 11.88
N PRO A 150 -12.43 -4.46 10.79
CA PRO A 150 -12.64 -5.71 10.05
C PRO A 150 -12.01 -6.91 10.75
N GLY A 151 -10.99 -6.71 11.59
CA GLY A 151 -10.23 -7.79 12.20
C GLY A 151 -9.69 -8.76 11.14
N TRP A 152 -9.86 -10.06 11.37
CA TRP A 152 -9.45 -11.10 10.41
C TRP A 152 -10.26 -11.09 9.11
N GLN A 153 -11.40 -10.40 9.07
CA GLN A 153 -12.23 -10.27 7.87
C GLN A 153 -11.80 -9.09 6.99
N ALA A 154 -10.65 -8.46 7.26
CA ALA A 154 -10.09 -7.44 6.38
C ALA A 154 -9.73 -8.05 5.02
N TRP A 155 -10.15 -7.40 3.95
CA TRP A 155 -9.93 -7.82 2.57
C TRP A 155 -9.24 -6.72 1.78
N GLY A 156 -8.39 -7.12 0.84
CA GLY A 156 -7.85 -6.23 -0.19
C GLY A 156 -6.60 -5.48 0.24
N ALA A 157 -5.55 -6.20 0.65
CA ALA A 157 -4.21 -5.68 0.88
C ALA A 157 -3.49 -5.29 -0.43
N LEU A 158 -4.17 -4.50 -1.26
CA LEU A 158 -3.71 -4.05 -2.57
C LEU A 158 -2.83 -2.82 -2.43
N ALA A 159 -3.22 -1.89 -1.56
CA ALA A 159 -2.56 -0.60 -1.37
C ALA A 159 -2.77 -0.07 0.05
N TYR A 160 -1.75 -0.20 0.91
CA TYR A 160 -1.77 0.34 2.26
C TYR A 160 -0.88 1.56 2.39
N LEU A 161 -1.48 2.64 2.88
CA LEU A 161 -0.77 3.77 3.43
C LEU A 161 -0.67 3.59 4.95
N VAL A 162 0.55 3.67 5.49
CA VAL A 162 0.86 3.38 6.89
C VAL A 162 1.65 4.54 7.49
N SER A 163 1.19 5.04 8.64
CA SER A 163 1.93 6.11 9.35
C SER A 163 3.22 5.57 9.96
N PRO A 164 4.27 6.40 10.11
CA PRO A 164 5.57 5.92 10.59
C PRO A 164 5.53 5.24 11.96
N LEU A 165 4.76 5.78 12.90
CA LEU A 165 4.57 5.17 14.22
C LEU A 165 3.85 3.81 14.10
N THR A 166 2.83 3.72 13.25
CA THR A 166 2.06 2.49 13.03
C THR A 166 2.93 1.41 12.38
N ALA A 167 3.74 1.76 11.38
CA ALA A 167 4.65 0.83 10.74
C ALA A 167 5.62 0.23 11.76
N ARG A 168 6.26 1.06 12.59
CA ARG A 168 7.19 0.59 13.64
C ARG A 168 6.49 -0.31 14.66
N ARG A 169 5.30 0.05 15.11
CA ARG A 169 4.50 -0.78 16.02
C ARG A 169 4.14 -2.13 15.39
N LEU A 170 3.74 -2.14 14.12
CA LEU A 170 3.40 -3.37 13.39
C LEU A 170 4.62 -4.29 13.23
N LEU A 171 5.75 -3.72 12.81
CA LEU A 171 7.01 -4.44 12.58
C LEU A 171 7.71 -4.91 13.87
N THR A 172 7.26 -4.46 15.04
CA THR A 172 7.80 -4.91 16.34
C THR A 172 6.81 -5.79 17.09
N ASP A 173 5.63 -6.02 16.53
CA ASP A 173 4.62 -6.84 17.16
C ASP A 173 4.93 -8.32 16.99
N ARG A 174 5.11 -9.00 18.11
CA ARG A 174 5.45 -10.43 18.15
C ARG A 174 4.46 -11.30 17.36
N THR A 175 3.17 -10.99 17.41
CA THR A 175 2.15 -11.81 16.73
C THR A 175 2.19 -11.65 15.21
N ILE A 176 2.62 -10.47 14.73
CA ILE A 176 2.86 -10.24 13.30
C ILE A 176 4.09 -11.03 12.85
N LEU A 177 5.19 -10.96 13.60
CA LEU A 177 6.41 -11.73 13.34
C LEU A 177 6.15 -13.24 13.32
N ASP A 178 5.37 -13.71 14.30
CA ASP A 178 5.04 -15.13 14.48
C ASP A 178 4.04 -15.65 13.42
N HIS A 179 3.43 -14.79 12.59
CA HIS A 179 2.56 -15.25 11.50
C HIS A 179 3.31 -16.11 10.48
N ARG A 180 4.59 -15.83 10.22
CA ARG A 180 5.39 -16.65 9.29
C ARG A 180 5.49 -18.12 9.74
N PRO A 181 5.99 -18.43 10.95
CA PRO A 181 6.10 -19.82 11.40
C PRO A 181 4.78 -20.47 11.83
N HIS A 182 3.76 -19.69 12.24
CA HIS A 182 2.58 -20.23 12.92
C HIS A 182 1.23 -19.82 12.32
N GLY A 183 1.24 -18.94 11.33
CA GLY A 183 0.04 -18.41 10.71
C GLY A 183 -0.64 -19.35 9.72
N ALA A 184 -1.88 -19.01 9.37
CA ALA A 184 -2.63 -19.73 8.35
C ALA A 184 -1.85 -19.83 7.03
N ALA A 185 -1.93 -20.98 6.37
CA ALA A 185 -1.20 -21.29 5.14
C ALA A 185 0.31 -21.00 5.23
N ALA A 186 0.92 -21.48 6.33
CA ALA A 186 2.36 -21.33 6.62
C ALA A 186 2.85 -19.87 6.59
N GLY A 187 1.95 -18.93 6.90
CA GLY A 187 2.26 -17.51 6.93
C GLY A 187 2.64 -16.89 5.59
N LEU A 188 2.32 -17.53 4.47
CA LEU A 188 2.70 -17.07 3.12
C LEU A 188 1.75 -16.03 2.54
N LYS A 189 0.54 -15.91 3.06
CA LYS A 189 -0.57 -15.11 2.49
C LYS A 189 -1.42 -14.44 3.57
N ASN A 190 -2.50 -13.80 3.14
CA ASN A 190 -3.50 -13.10 3.96
C ASN A 190 -2.93 -11.83 4.64
N ILE A 191 -2.24 -10.98 3.87
CA ILE A 191 -1.71 -9.71 4.37
C ILE A 191 -2.83 -8.89 5.04
N ASP A 192 -3.96 -8.77 4.36
CA ASP A 192 -5.15 -8.05 4.82
C ASP A 192 -5.68 -8.59 6.14
N SER A 193 -5.98 -9.89 6.23
CA SER A 193 -6.51 -10.49 7.44
C SER A 193 -5.58 -10.30 8.65
N VAL A 194 -4.27 -10.44 8.43
CA VAL A 194 -3.26 -10.28 9.49
C VAL A 194 -3.18 -8.83 9.96
N VAL A 195 -3.11 -7.87 9.03
CA VAL A 195 -3.05 -6.44 9.34
C VAL A 195 -4.34 -5.98 10.04
N GLY A 196 -5.51 -6.38 9.51
CA GLY A 196 -6.80 -6.02 10.10
C GLY A 196 -6.99 -6.60 11.51
N TRP A 197 -6.60 -7.86 11.73
CA TRP A 197 -6.63 -8.47 13.06
C TRP A 197 -5.68 -7.79 14.03
N TRP A 198 -4.48 -7.45 13.58
CA TRP A 198 -3.53 -6.69 14.39
C TRP A 198 -4.08 -5.32 14.77
N CYS A 199 -4.67 -4.58 13.83
CA CYS A 199 -5.29 -3.28 14.10
C CYS A 199 -6.33 -3.38 15.23
N ARG A 200 -7.25 -4.36 15.12
CA ARG A 200 -8.27 -4.63 16.15
C ARG A 200 -7.63 -4.90 17.51
N ARG A 201 -6.67 -5.82 17.57
CA ARG A 201 -6.02 -6.23 18.83
C ARG A 201 -5.19 -5.10 19.45
N ALA A 202 -4.49 -4.33 18.64
CA ALA A 202 -3.56 -3.29 19.08
C ALA A 202 -4.22 -1.93 19.32
N GLY A 203 -5.54 -1.81 19.10
CA GLY A 203 -6.28 -0.55 19.19
C GLY A 203 -5.80 0.49 18.18
N VAL A 204 -5.38 0.04 16.99
CA VAL A 204 -4.92 0.91 15.92
C VAL A 204 -6.07 1.10 14.92
N PRO A 205 -6.44 2.34 14.56
CA PRO A 205 -7.47 2.57 13.56
C PRO A 205 -7.12 1.95 12.20
N TYR A 206 -8.10 1.28 11.60
CA TYR A 206 -8.04 0.80 10.23
C TYR A 206 -9.06 1.59 9.40
N PHE A 207 -8.59 2.30 8.39
CA PHE A 207 -9.42 3.09 7.50
C PHE A 207 -9.49 2.44 6.13
N VAL A 208 -10.66 2.52 5.48
CA VAL A 208 -10.83 2.26 4.05
C VAL A 208 -11.27 3.54 3.36
N HIS A 209 -10.82 3.77 2.15
CA HIS A 209 -11.28 4.91 1.36
C HIS A 209 -12.50 4.55 0.51
N GLN A 210 -13.56 5.37 0.56
CA GLN A 210 -14.78 5.19 -0.22
C GLN A 210 -15.08 6.44 -1.05
N PRO A 211 -15.34 6.33 -2.37
CA PRO A 211 -15.03 5.21 -3.27
C PRO A 211 -13.56 4.79 -3.23
N SER A 212 -13.17 3.64 -3.78
CA SER A 212 -11.74 3.25 -3.79
C SER A 212 -10.89 4.24 -4.58
N LEU A 213 -9.67 4.52 -4.10
CA LEU A 213 -8.65 5.30 -4.81
C LEU A 213 -7.71 4.42 -5.66
N VAL A 214 -7.91 3.10 -5.59
CA VAL A 214 -7.12 2.11 -6.32
C VAL A 214 -8.06 1.08 -6.95
N ARG A 215 -7.74 0.68 -8.18
CA ARG A 215 -8.35 -0.44 -8.90
C ARG A 215 -7.41 -1.65 -8.89
N HIS A 216 -7.98 -2.84 -8.78
CA HIS A 216 -7.26 -4.09 -8.97
C HIS A 216 -7.20 -4.43 -10.47
N LEU A 217 -6.01 -4.59 -11.04
CA LEU A 217 -5.77 -4.89 -12.45
C LEU A 217 -5.83 -6.39 -12.75
N GLY A 218 -5.36 -7.22 -11.82
CA GLY A 218 -5.26 -8.66 -12.02
C GLY A 218 -6.64 -9.33 -12.02
N GLU A 219 -6.95 -10.10 -13.06
CA GLU A 219 -8.18 -10.92 -13.10
C GLU A 219 -8.04 -12.19 -12.27
N THR A 220 -6.83 -12.77 -12.27
CA THR A 220 -6.45 -13.99 -11.56
C THR A 220 -5.35 -13.72 -10.54
N SER A 221 -5.49 -14.35 -9.37
CA SER A 221 -4.49 -14.27 -8.31
C SER A 221 -3.45 -15.37 -8.48
N THR A 222 -2.17 -15.03 -8.38
CA THR A 222 -1.07 -16.03 -8.32
C THR A 222 -1.19 -16.95 -7.10
N LEU A 223 -1.82 -16.47 -6.02
CA LEU A 223 -2.04 -17.24 -4.79
C LEU A 223 -3.28 -18.14 -4.86
N TRP A 224 -4.20 -17.85 -5.77
CA TRP A 224 -5.49 -18.51 -5.86
C TRP A 224 -5.90 -18.68 -7.33
N PRO A 225 -5.37 -19.72 -8.02
CA PRO A 225 -5.56 -19.90 -9.46
C PRO A 225 -7.03 -20.00 -9.90
N HIS A 226 -7.91 -20.42 -8.99
CA HIS A 226 -9.35 -20.55 -9.25
C HIS A 226 -10.18 -19.39 -8.72
N ALA A 227 -9.58 -18.44 -8.00
CA ALA A 227 -10.30 -17.28 -7.52
C ALA A 227 -10.17 -16.15 -8.54
N THR A 228 -11.30 -15.72 -9.09
CA THR A 228 -11.35 -14.51 -9.90
C THR A 228 -11.54 -13.30 -9.01
N ALA A 229 -10.97 -12.16 -9.38
CA ALA A 229 -11.23 -10.88 -8.76
C ALA A 229 -12.63 -10.36 -9.17
N THR A 230 -13.69 -11.15 -8.94
CA THR A 230 -15.08 -10.81 -9.26
C THR A 230 -15.97 -10.76 -8.02
N GLY A 231 -17.15 -10.13 -8.13
CA GLY A 231 -18.14 -10.08 -7.07
C GLY A 231 -17.69 -9.23 -5.87
N GLN A 232 -17.81 -9.77 -4.66
CA GLN A 232 -17.55 -9.05 -3.40
C GLN A 232 -16.08 -8.62 -3.19
N ARG A 233 -15.18 -9.11 -4.04
CA ARG A 233 -13.75 -8.79 -4.06
C ARG A 233 -13.38 -7.68 -5.04
N GLN A 234 -14.34 -7.13 -5.77
CA GLN A 234 -14.11 -5.93 -6.58
C GLN A 234 -14.41 -4.68 -5.75
N ALA A 235 -13.75 -3.58 -6.08
CA ALA A 235 -14.21 -2.29 -5.61
C ALA A 235 -15.57 -2.01 -6.27
N ARG A 236 -16.55 -1.58 -5.48
CA ARG A 236 -17.87 -1.21 -6.02
C ARG A 236 -17.76 0.02 -6.93
N ASP A 237 -17.05 1.04 -6.43
CA ASP A 237 -16.84 2.32 -7.07
C ASP A 237 -15.34 2.67 -6.97
N VAL A 238 -14.77 3.24 -8.03
CA VAL A 238 -13.37 3.65 -8.10
C VAL A 238 -13.26 5.09 -8.63
N ILE A 239 -12.49 5.92 -7.94
CA ILE A 239 -12.09 7.24 -8.42
C ILE A 239 -10.87 7.06 -9.33
N THR A 240 -10.95 7.55 -10.57
CA THR A 240 -9.82 7.49 -11.53
C THR A 240 -8.90 8.70 -11.44
N ASP A 241 -9.41 9.82 -10.93
CA ASP A 241 -8.65 11.06 -10.68
C ASP A 241 -9.08 11.64 -9.34
N ALA A 242 -8.16 11.68 -8.38
CA ALA A 242 -8.42 12.15 -7.03
C ALA A 242 -8.76 13.64 -6.99
N SER A 243 -8.38 14.42 -8.01
CA SER A 243 -8.73 15.85 -8.09
C SER A 243 -10.24 16.11 -8.22
N ALA A 244 -10.99 15.15 -8.77
CA ALA A 244 -12.45 15.24 -8.89
C ALA A 244 -13.17 15.22 -7.53
N THR A 245 -12.50 14.83 -6.45
CA THR A 245 -13.09 14.81 -5.10
C THR A 245 -13.22 16.20 -4.47
N PHE A 246 -12.56 17.22 -5.03
CA PHE A 246 -12.52 18.57 -4.47
C PHE A 246 -13.71 19.47 -4.87
N SER A 247 -14.61 19.01 -5.75
CA SER A 247 -15.64 19.86 -6.36
C SER A 247 -16.99 19.90 -5.61
N HIS A 248 -17.02 19.61 -4.31
CA HIS A 248 -18.25 19.59 -3.51
C HIS A 248 -18.14 20.34 -2.20
#